data_AF-A0A2Z5JBE0-F1
#
_entry.id   AF-A0A2Z5JBE0-F1
#
_cell.length_a   1.000
_cell.length_b   1.000
_cell.length_c   1.000
_cell.angle_alpha   90.00
_cell.angle_beta   90.00
_cell.angle_gamma   90.00
#
_symmetry.space_group_name_H-M   'P 1'
#
loop_
_entity.id
_entity.type
_entity.pdbx_description
1 polymer ?
#
loop_
_entity_poly.entity_id
_entity_poly.type
_entity_poly.pdbx_seq_one_letter_code
_entity_poly.pdbx_strand_id
1 'polypeptide(L)'
;MTHPGSPGTTFFSEFVITGTVGGADATSTPGEVTALLGDDFVESGDESRRLRGYELVEFAWQRVSHEDPWIGLYVMVQAHRLEVPLLIDDLARDLERVGFPIVEVAPDGLGCRRFVREDSRVGLLVDEDTGAVLKISAPTWFGPGPRYEKPAWSRETGKGWVEHLMKLDRDERERWAVRRQPESGEEQARWWWFLLVACRQRIPRGSGEERGPWAELALWLVRKCETAGVLDRTETALQIADYSLLPPDETVRMCLDAIPVSRAEVATRDAIAYTREHITAINRSRRAKALSMAAGEQLRRGGQDLALRAEVEAWLRLRTRLM
;
A
#
# COMPACT_ATOMS: atom_id res chain seq x y z
N MET A 1 36.87 21.09 -8.24
CA MET A 1 35.74 21.88 -7.71
C MET A 1 34.64 20.89 -7.34
N THR A 2 34.59 20.52 -6.07
CA THR A 2 33.53 19.69 -5.48
C THR A 2 32.31 20.58 -5.26
N HIS A 3 31.22 20.34 -6.00
CA HIS A 3 29.93 20.94 -5.65
C HIS A 3 29.52 20.43 -4.27
N PRO A 4 29.32 21.30 -3.27
CA PRO A 4 28.65 20.90 -2.04
C PRO A 4 27.23 20.47 -2.43
N GLY A 5 26.83 19.25 -2.06
CA GLY A 5 25.49 18.73 -2.35
C GLY A 5 24.45 19.75 -1.89
N SER A 6 23.51 20.07 -2.78
CA SER A 6 22.46 21.03 -2.47
C SER A 6 21.69 20.51 -1.24
N PRO A 7 21.67 21.23 -0.10
CA PRO A 7 21.04 20.75 1.14
C PRO A 7 19.55 20.41 0.96
N GLY A 8 18.91 20.87 -0.13
CA GLY A 8 17.55 20.51 -0.49
C GLY A 8 17.32 19.03 -0.87
N THR A 9 18.28 18.31 -1.46
CA THR A 9 18.04 16.93 -1.95
C THR A 9 18.03 15.87 -0.85
N THR A 10 18.59 16.17 0.32
CA THR A 10 18.70 15.20 1.43
C THR A 10 17.32 14.83 1.96
N PHE A 11 16.44 15.81 2.15
CA PHE A 11 15.05 15.56 2.55
C PHE A 11 14.29 14.65 1.57
N PHE A 12 14.37 14.94 0.25
CA PHE A 12 13.67 14.13 -0.75
C PHE A 12 14.25 12.73 -0.86
N SER A 13 15.57 12.59 -0.79
CA SER A 13 16.23 11.28 -0.77
C SER A 13 15.81 10.47 0.45
N GLU A 14 15.80 11.08 1.64
CA GLU A 14 15.35 10.44 2.87
C GLU A 14 13.88 10.01 2.79
N PHE A 15 12.99 10.86 2.26
CA PHE A 15 11.60 10.49 2.05
C PHE A 15 11.45 9.34 1.05
N VAL A 16 12.19 9.34 -0.07
CA VAL A 16 12.16 8.23 -1.04
C VAL A 16 12.69 6.93 -0.42
N ILE A 17 13.73 7.03 0.40
CA ILE A 17 14.35 5.88 1.06
C ILE A 17 13.41 5.32 2.12
N THR A 18 12.80 6.15 2.96
CA THR A 18 12.08 5.72 4.17
C THR A 18 10.56 5.70 4.02
N GLY A 19 9.99 6.48 3.10
CA GLY A 19 8.55 6.74 3.04
C GLY A 19 8.03 7.56 4.23
N THR A 20 8.92 8.22 4.98
CA THR A 20 8.57 8.92 6.23
C THR A 20 9.05 10.37 6.22
N VAL A 21 8.32 11.25 6.92
CA VAL A 21 8.70 12.65 7.19
C VAL A 21 8.80 12.80 8.70
N GLY A 22 9.99 13.11 9.23
CA GLY A 22 10.20 13.22 10.68
C GLY A 22 9.80 11.95 11.45
N GLY A 23 9.90 10.78 10.81
CA GLY A 23 9.42 9.50 11.33
C GLY A 23 7.91 9.25 11.17
N ALA A 24 7.11 10.24 10.80
CA ALA A 24 5.70 10.01 10.46
C ALA A 24 5.56 9.35 9.08
N ASP A 25 4.68 8.37 8.96
CA ASP A 25 4.38 7.66 7.72
C ASP A 25 2.87 7.65 7.42
N ALA A 26 2.48 7.10 6.27
CA ALA A 26 1.09 6.99 5.86
C ALA A 26 0.18 6.19 6.81
N THR A 27 0.72 5.50 7.81
CA THR A 27 -0.05 4.72 8.80
C THR A 27 -0.16 5.42 10.16
N SER A 28 0.53 6.55 10.32
CA SER A 28 0.50 7.37 11.52
C SER A 28 -0.87 8.05 11.65
N THR A 29 -1.41 8.14 12.87
CA THR A 29 -2.67 8.85 13.14
C THR A 29 -2.46 10.37 13.14
N PRO A 30 -3.52 11.19 13.01
CA PRO A 30 -3.36 12.65 13.06
C PRO A 30 -2.64 13.15 14.31
N GLY A 31 -2.93 12.57 15.48
CA GLY A 31 -2.27 12.92 16.74
C GLY A 31 -0.78 12.55 16.76
N GLU A 32 -0.41 11.42 16.18
CA GLU A 32 1.00 11.03 16.05
C GLU A 32 1.78 11.93 15.10
N VAL A 33 1.16 12.33 13.99
CA VAL A 33 1.79 13.27 13.06
C VAL A 33 1.99 14.63 13.72
N THR A 34 1.01 15.14 14.47
CA THR A 34 1.19 16.38 15.25
C THR A 34 2.26 16.25 16.33
N ALA A 35 2.36 15.10 17.00
CA ALA A 35 3.39 14.88 18.00
C ALA A 35 4.82 14.87 17.41
N LEU A 36 4.97 14.45 16.15
CA LEU A 36 6.26 14.35 15.47
C LEU A 36 6.64 15.63 14.70
N LEU A 37 5.66 16.29 14.06
CA LEU A 37 5.89 17.42 13.17
C LEU A 37 5.47 18.78 13.75
N GLY A 38 4.80 18.79 14.90
CA GLY A 38 4.25 20.00 15.51
C GLY A 38 2.80 20.28 15.10
N ASP A 39 2.28 21.41 15.56
CA ASP A 39 0.90 21.86 15.36
C ASP A 39 0.75 22.95 14.28
N ASP A 40 1.84 23.30 13.59
CA ASP A 40 1.85 24.25 12.48
C ASP A 40 1.43 23.58 11.16
N PHE A 41 0.13 23.30 11.04
CA PHE A 41 -0.47 22.74 9.83
C PHE A 41 -1.74 23.49 9.41
N VAL A 42 -2.01 23.43 8.12
CA VAL A 42 -3.35 23.75 7.57
C VAL A 42 -4.15 22.46 7.41
N GLU A 43 -5.37 22.44 7.95
CA GLU A 43 -6.28 21.30 7.86
C GLU A 43 -7.45 21.59 6.92
N SER A 44 -7.79 20.60 6.09
CA SER A 44 -9.03 20.60 5.30
C SER A 44 -9.65 19.20 5.35
N GLY A 45 -10.97 19.10 5.19
CA GLY A 45 -11.64 17.82 5.23
C GLY A 45 -13.13 17.90 5.53
N ASP A 46 -13.71 16.73 5.67
CA ASP A 46 -15.09 16.51 6.09
C ASP A 46 -15.13 15.45 7.21
N GLU A 47 -16.32 14.96 7.52
CA GLU A 47 -16.52 13.97 8.58
C GLU A 47 -15.78 12.65 8.33
N SER A 48 -15.57 12.29 7.08
CA SER A 48 -15.01 11.02 6.61
C SER A 48 -13.57 11.11 6.12
N ARG A 49 -13.09 12.31 5.79
CA ARG A 49 -11.75 12.56 5.24
C ARG A 49 -11.08 13.74 5.90
N ARG A 50 -9.78 13.63 6.15
CA ARG A 50 -8.96 14.69 6.72
C ARG A 50 -7.66 14.80 5.96
N LEU A 51 -7.24 16.01 5.64
CA LEU A 51 -5.97 16.34 5.02
C LEU A 51 -5.26 17.40 5.87
N ARG A 52 -3.99 17.18 6.18
CA ARG A 52 -3.13 18.17 6.85
C ARG A 52 -1.92 18.47 5.99
N GLY A 53 -1.70 19.76 5.72
CA GLY A 53 -0.53 20.28 5.03
C GLY A 53 0.46 20.91 6.00
N TYR A 54 1.70 20.44 5.95
CA TYR A 54 2.90 20.99 6.59
C TYR A 54 3.80 21.52 5.48
N GLU A 55 3.45 22.69 4.94
CA GLU A 55 4.09 23.33 3.77
C GLU A 55 4.11 22.47 2.50
N LEU A 56 5.19 21.71 2.29
CA LEU A 56 5.40 20.82 1.15
C LEU A 56 4.83 19.42 1.40
N VAL A 57 4.55 19.06 2.65
CA VAL A 57 4.13 17.71 3.04
C VAL A 57 2.64 17.68 3.31
N GLU A 58 1.95 16.69 2.77
CA GLU A 58 0.53 16.46 3.02
C GLU A 58 0.33 15.04 3.59
N PHE A 59 -0.45 14.94 4.66
CA PHE A 59 -0.97 13.66 5.15
C PHE A 59 -2.47 13.62 4.96
N ALA A 60 -2.97 12.47 4.51
CA ALA A 60 -4.39 12.22 4.35
C ALA A 60 -4.85 11.03 5.18
N TRP A 61 -6.06 11.14 5.73
CA TRP A 61 -6.73 10.09 6.49
C TRP A 61 -8.18 9.96 6.05
N GLN A 62 -8.74 8.78 6.32
CA GLN A 62 -10.17 8.52 6.22
C GLN A 62 -10.70 7.78 7.45
N ARG A 63 -12.01 7.83 7.64
CA ARG A 63 -12.74 6.98 8.59
C ARG A 63 -14.14 6.72 8.05
N VAL A 64 -14.76 5.62 8.50
CA VAL A 64 -16.09 5.21 8.03
C VAL A 64 -17.18 6.02 8.74
N SER A 65 -17.05 6.19 10.05
CA SER A 65 -17.94 6.98 10.89
C SER A 65 -17.17 7.89 11.84
N HIS A 66 -17.88 8.76 12.57
CA HIS A 66 -17.26 9.62 13.58
C HIS A 66 -16.66 8.87 14.77
N GLU A 67 -17.18 7.69 15.07
CA GLU A 67 -16.72 6.85 16.18
C GLU A 67 -15.48 6.03 15.80
N ASP A 68 -15.24 5.86 14.49
CA ASP A 68 -14.08 5.15 14.00
C ASP A 68 -12.80 6.00 14.09
N PRO A 69 -11.64 5.37 14.40
CA PRO A 69 -10.37 6.04 14.35
C PRO A 69 -10.02 6.44 12.90
N TRP A 70 -9.22 7.50 12.79
CA TRP A 70 -8.61 7.87 11.51
C TRP A 70 -7.62 6.81 11.04
N ILE A 71 -7.81 6.35 9.80
CA ILE A 71 -6.93 5.44 9.10
C ILE A 71 -6.17 6.25 8.05
N GLY A 72 -4.85 6.18 8.09
CA GLY A 72 -4.01 6.91 7.14
C GLY A 72 -4.14 6.36 5.72
N LEU A 73 -4.20 7.27 4.76
CA LEU A 73 -4.34 7.01 3.33
C LEU A 73 -3.01 7.12 2.62
N TYR A 74 -2.34 8.27 2.79
CA TYR A 74 -1.06 8.56 2.17
C TYR A 74 -0.33 9.68 2.92
N VAL A 75 0.96 9.74 2.69
CA VAL A 75 1.81 10.93 2.85
C VAL A 75 2.36 11.32 1.49
N MET A 76 2.37 12.62 1.18
CA MET A 76 2.81 13.15 -0.10
C MET A 76 3.69 14.38 0.07
N VAL A 77 4.73 14.48 -0.74
CA VAL A 77 5.59 15.66 -0.88
C VAL A 77 5.29 16.35 -2.21
N GLN A 78 4.92 17.63 -2.15
CA GLN A 78 4.51 18.45 -3.30
C GLN A 78 5.72 19.19 -3.92
N ALA A 79 6.64 18.43 -4.52
CA ALA A 79 7.90 18.96 -5.07
C ALA A 79 7.72 20.02 -6.17
N HIS A 80 6.59 20.03 -6.89
CA HIS A 80 6.25 21.09 -7.85
C HIS A 80 6.06 22.49 -7.22
N ARG A 81 6.00 22.59 -5.89
CA ARG A 81 5.91 23.87 -5.16
C ARG A 81 7.27 24.49 -4.83
N LEU A 82 8.37 23.82 -5.17
CA LEU A 82 9.72 24.34 -4.96
C LEU A 82 9.99 25.50 -5.90
N GLU A 83 10.67 26.54 -5.40
CA GLU A 83 11.16 27.65 -6.22
C GLU A 83 12.19 27.18 -7.25
N VAL A 84 13.05 26.23 -6.85
CA VAL A 84 14.00 25.55 -7.73
C VAL A 84 13.50 24.12 -7.94
N PRO A 85 13.18 23.72 -9.19
CA PRO A 85 12.69 22.38 -9.47
C PRO A 85 13.67 21.28 -8.99
N LEU A 86 13.13 20.27 -8.31
CA LEU A 86 13.87 19.06 -8.02
C LEU A 86 13.95 18.22 -9.30
N LEU A 87 15.15 18.06 -9.86
CA LEU A 87 15.34 17.27 -11.08
C LEU A 87 15.50 15.78 -10.75
N ILE A 88 14.86 14.93 -11.55
CA ILE A 88 14.90 13.47 -11.36
C ILE A 88 16.32 12.91 -11.45
N ASP A 89 17.15 13.43 -12.37
CA ASP A 89 18.51 12.93 -12.56
C ASP A 89 19.41 13.20 -11.34
N ASP A 90 19.20 14.34 -10.67
CA ASP A 90 19.94 14.68 -9.45
C ASP A 90 19.51 13.81 -8.28
N LEU A 91 18.19 13.63 -8.12
CA LEU A 91 17.64 12.75 -7.10
C LEU A 91 18.05 11.29 -7.31
N ALA A 92 17.98 10.79 -8.55
CA ALA A 92 18.40 9.44 -8.91
C ALA A 92 19.88 9.21 -8.61
N ARG A 93 20.75 10.17 -8.95
CA ARG A 93 22.19 10.10 -8.65
C ARG A 93 22.47 10.08 -7.15
N ASP A 94 21.75 10.90 -6.38
CA ASP A 94 21.88 10.91 -4.91
C ASP A 94 21.45 9.57 -4.31
N LEU A 95 20.32 9.02 -4.78
CA LEU A 95 19.80 7.73 -4.36
C LEU A 95 20.71 6.55 -4.74
N GLU A 96 21.26 6.55 -5.95
CA GLU A 96 22.26 5.56 -6.39
C GLU A 96 23.51 5.58 -5.51
N ARG A 97 24.02 6.78 -5.19
CA ARG A 97 25.20 6.97 -4.34
C ARG A 97 25.04 6.35 -2.95
N VAL A 98 23.82 6.37 -2.40
CA VAL A 98 23.50 5.75 -1.09
C VAL A 98 22.93 4.34 -1.22
N GLY A 99 22.88 3.77 -2.43
CA GLY A 99 22.49 2.38 -2.67
C GLY A 99 20.99 2.10 -2.71
N PHE A 100 20.17 3.13 -2.94
CA PHE A 100 18.70 3.03 -3.00
C PHE A 100 18.14 3.49 -4.36
N PRO A 101 18.57 2.91 -5.50
CA PRO A 101 18.12 3.35 -6.82
C PRO A 101 16.60 3.26 -6.96
N ILE A 102 16.05 4.17 -7.76
CA ILE A 102 14.65 4.15 -8.19
C ILE A 102 14.53 3.47 -9.54
N VAL A 103 13.36 2.88 -9.80
CA VAL A 103 13.08 2.18 -11.05
C VAL A 103 11.97 2.91 -11.80
N GLU A 104 12.21 3.22 -13.08
CA GLU A 104 11.17 3.74 -13.95
C GLU A 104 10.16 2.64 -14.28
N VAL A 105 8.87 2.96 -14.21
CA VAL A 105 7.77 2.05 -14.52
C VAL A 105 6.90 2.61 -15.64
N ALA A 106 5.96 1.80 -16.12
CA ALA A 106 5.09 2.17 -17.24
C ALA A 106 4.44 3.56 -17.00
N PRO A 107 4.51 4.48 -17.98
CA PRO A 107 3.91 5.81 -17.86
C PRO A 107 2.38 5.72 -17.78
N ASP A 108 1.71 6.77 -17.29
CA ASP A 108 0.24 6.85 -17.45
C ASP A 108 -0.21 7.23 -18.85
N GLY A 109 0.69 7.78 -19.67
CA GLY A 109 0.33 8.44 -20.91
C GLY A 109 -0.33 9.80 -20.69
N LEU A 110 -0.11 10.44 -19.53
CA LEU A 110 -0.57 11.79 -19.20
C LEU A 110 0.59 12.81 -19.16
N GLY A 111 1.66 12.58 -19.93
CA GLY A 111 2.85 13.44 -19.97
C GLY A 111 3.73 13.34 -18.71
N CYS A 112 3.58 12.27 -17.94
CA CYS A 112 4.38 12.01 -16.75
C CYS A 112 5.15 10.70 -16.86
N ARG A 113 6.44 10.77 -16.56
CA ARG A 113 7.27 9.61 -16.22
C ARG A 113 7.00 9.20 -14.77
N ARG A 114 7.15 7.92 -14.48
CA ARG A 114 6.82 7.33 -13.18
C ARG A 114 7.99 6.53 -12.65
N PHE A 115 8.40 6.81 -11.43
CA PHE A 115 9.49 6.08 -10.77
C PHE A 115 9.06 5.56 -9.43
N VAL A 116 9.60 4.42 -9.02
CA VAL A 116 9.26 3.80 -7.75
C VAL A 116 10.48 3.33 -6.99
N ARG A 117 10.38 3.40 -5.67
CA ARG A 117 11.20 2.64 -4.73
C ARG A 117 10.29 1.61 -4.07
N GLU A 118 10.46 0.35 -4.46
CA GLU A 118 9.56 -0.73 -4.05
C GLU A 118 9.59 -1.00 -2.53
N ASP A 119 10.78 -1.04 -1.92
CA ASP A 119 10.94 -1.35 -0.50
C ASP A 119 10.20 -0.38 0.43
N SER A 120 10.29 0.92 0.13
CA SER A 120 9.59 2.00 0.85
C SER A 120 8.20 2.27 0.32
N ARG A 121 7.82 1.62 -0.79
CA ARG A 121 6.58 1.86 -1.52
C ARG A 121 6.40 3.34 -1.85
N VAL A 122 7.48 4.02 -2.21
CA VAL A 122 7.44 5.43 -2.61
C VAL A 122 7.35 5.52 -4.13
N GLY A 123 6.46 6.38 -4.62
CA GLY A 123 6.26 6.66 -6.04
C GLY A 123 6.52 8.12 -6.33
N LEU A 124 7.21 8.38 -7.45
CA LEU A 124 7.53 9.69 -7.96
C LEU A 124 6.80 9.90 -9.28
N LEU A 125 6.14 11.05 -9.41
CA LEU A 125 5.63 11.57 -10.67
C LEU A 125 6.59 12.65 -11.16
N VAL A 126 7.06 12.48 -12.39
CA VAL A 126 8.06 13.34 -13.01
C VAL A 126 7.52 13.86 -14.33
N ASP A 127 7.60 15.16 -14.55
CA ASP A 127 7.23 15.78 -15.81
C ASP A 127 8.15 15.26 -16.94
N GLU A 128 7.55 14.75 -18.02
CA GLU A 128 8.29 14.09 -19.10
C GLU A 128 9.19 15.06 -19.87
N ASP A 129 8.74 16.30 -20.06
CA ASP A 129 9.43 17.31 -20.87
C ASP A 129 10.60 17.96 -20.12
N THR A 130 10.41 18.23 -18.84
CA THR A 130 11.38 18.99 -18.03
C THR A 130 12.22 18.12 -17.11
N GLY A 131 11.79 16.89 -16.82
CA GLY A 131 12.43 16.03 -15.82
C GLY A 131 12.21 16.50 -14.37
N ALA A 132 11.33 17.48 -14.14
CA ALA A 132 11.02 17.97 -12.80
C ALA A 132 10.16 16.98 -12.03
N VAL A 133 10.55 16.67 -10.79
CA VAL A 133 9.74 15.88 -9.86
C VAL A 133 8.55 16.71 -9.42
N LEU A 134 7.35 16.26 -9.76
CA LEU A 134 6.10 16.96 -9.44
C LEU A 134 5.58 16.59 -8.06
N LYS A 135 5.58 15.28 -7.76
CA LYS A 135 5.03 14.70 -6.53
C LYS A 135 5.79 13.46 -6.14
N ILE A 136 5.97 13.26 -4.83
CA ILE A 136 6.49 12.02 -4.24
C ILE A 136 5.46 11.52 -3.23
N SER A 137 5.08 10.25 -3.25
CA SER A 137 3.99 9.75 -2.39
C SER A 137 4.24 8.35 -1.84
N ALA A 138 3.75 8.09 -0.63
CA ALA A 138 3.76 6.78 0.01
C ALA A 138 2.39 6.50 0.68
N PRO A 139 1.83 5.28 0.55
CA PRO A 139 2.24 4.26 -0.41
C PRO A 139 1.92 4.72 -1.84
N THR A 140 2.75 4.31 -2.80
CA THR A 140 2.49 4.47 -4.23
C THR A 140 1.34 3.57 -4.69
N TRP A 141 0.57 4.05 -5.67
CA TRP A 141 -0.49 3.29 -6.37
C TRP A 141 -0.03 2.72 -7.71
N PHE A 142 1.24 2.87 -8.05
CA PHE A 142 1.90 2.28 -9.23
C PHE A 142 3.21 1.61 -8.83
N GLY A 143 3.70 0.67 -9.63
CA GLY A 143 4.87 -0.16 -9.31
C GLY A 143 5.30 -1.02 -10.49
N PRO A 144 6.31 -1.88 -10.31
CA PRO A 144 6.73 -2.81 -11.34
C PRO A 144 5.79 -4.04 -11.40
N GLY A 145 5.81 -4.73 -12.54
CA GLY A 145 5.18 -6.03 -12.69
C GLY A 145 3.67 -6.02 -12.94
N PRO A 146 3.04 -7.21 -12.89
CA PRO A 146 1.76 -7.46 -13.53
C PRO A 146 0.58 -6.68 -12.93
N ARG A 147 0.70 -6.16 -11.71
CA ARG A 147 -0.41 -5.40 -11.09
C ARG A 147 -0.60 -4.00 -11.67
N TYR A 148 0.46 -3.44 -12.22
CA TYR A 148 0.53 -2.02 -12.57
C TYR A 148 0.69 -1.79 -14.07
N GLU A 149 0.96 -2.84 -14.82
CA GLU A 149 0.90 -2.81 -16.27
C GLU A 149 -0.52 -2.64 -16.78
N LYS A 150 -0.65 -1.93 -17.90
CA LYS A 150 -1.94 -1.73 -18.55
C LYS A 150 -2.50 -3.09 -18.99
N PRO A 151 -3.70 -3.48 -18.54
CA PRO A 151 -4.30 -4.73 -18.96
C PRO A 151 -4.63 -4.70 -20.46
N ALA A 152 -4.50 -5.85 -21.12
CA ALA A 152 -4.91 -6.02 -22.52
C ALA A 152 -6.45 -6.01 -22.69
N TRP A 153 -7.20 -6.11 -21.59
CA TRP A 153 -8.65 -6.24 -21.57
C TRP A 153 -9.35 -4.95 -21.15
N SER A 154 -10.48 -4.63 -21.79
CA SER A 154 -11.30 -3.47 -21.44
C SER A 154 -12.03 -3.66 -20.12
N ARG A 155 -12.40 -2.55 -19.46
CA ARG A 155 -13.17 -2.57 -18.21
C ARG A 155 -14.51 -3.30 -18.38
N GLU A 156 -15.15 -3.16 -19.55
CA GLU A 156 -16.40 -3.82 -19.90
C GLU A 156 -16.24 -5.34 -19.99
N THR A 157 -15.10 -5.80 -20.52
CA THR A 157 -14.75 -7.22 -20.58
C THR A 157 -14.60 -7.79 -19.17
N GLY A 158 -13.86 -7.09 -18.30
CA GLY A 158 -13.69 -7.48 -16.90
C GLY A 158 -15.02 -7.55 -16.15
N LYS A 159 -15.88 -6.53 -16.34
CA LYS A 159 -17.26 -6.53 -15.82
C LYS A 159 -18.01 -7.80 -16.23
N GLY A 160 -18.06 -8.09 -17.53
CA GLY A 160 -18.83 -9.22 -18.05
C GLY A 160 -18.32 -10.56 -17.55
N TRP A 161 -17.00 -10.72 -17.42
CA TRP A 161 -16.40 -11.94 -16.87
C TRP A 161 -16.74 -12.16 -15.41
N VAL A 162 -16.61 -11.12 -14.59
CA VAL A 162 -16.91 -11.25 -13.16
C VAL A 162 -18.41 -11.49 -12.92
N GLU A 163 -19.29 -10.80 -13.66
CA GLU A 163 -20.74 -11.05 -13.60
C GLU A 163 -21.12 -12.47 -14.03
N HIS A 164 -20.35 -13.07 -14.95
CA HIS A 164 -20.51 -14.47 -15.31
C HIS A 164 -20.00 -15.40 -14.21
N LEU A 165 -18.78 -15.17 -13.69
CA LEU A 165 -18.19 -15.95 -12.59
C LEU A 165 -19.06 -15.98 -11.33
N MET A 166 -19.77 -14.89 -11.05
CA MET A 166 -20.73 -14.79 -9.94
C MET A 166 -21.88 -15.79 -10.04
N LYS A 167 -22.24 -16.24 -11.26
CA LYS A 167 -23.33 -17.19 -11.49
C LYS A 167 -22.88 -18.64 -11.46
N LEU A 168 -21.56 -18.87 -11.41
CA LEU A 168 -20.95 -20.19 -11.42
C LEU A 168 -20.67 -20.65 -9.98
N ASP A 169 -20.77 -21.95 -9.75
CA ASP A 169 -20.24 -22.57 -8.53
C ASP A 169 -18.69 -22.64 -8.55
N ARG A 170 -18.09 -23.13 -7.47
CA ARG A 170 -16.63 -23.21 -7.34
C ARG A 170 -15.99 -24.06 -8.44
N ASP A 171 -16.53 -25.25 -8.75
CA ASP A 171 -15.93 -26.16 -9.72
C ASP A 171 -16.11 -25.64 -11.16
N GLU A 172 -17.22 -24.98 -11.43
CA GLU A 172 -17.47 -24.28 -12.68
C GLU A 172 -16.53 -23.10 -12.90
N ARG A 173 -16.23 -22.32 -11.85
CA ARG A 173 -15.23 -21.24 -11.89
C ARG A 173 -13.85 -21.79 -12.23
N GLU A 174 -13.45 -22.92 -11.62
CA GLU A 174 -12.17 -23.59 -11.93
C GLU A 174 -12.10 -24.03 -13.40
N ARG A 175 -13.14 -24.73 -13.88
CA ARG A 175 -13.21 -25.14 -15.30
C ARG A 175 -13.21 -23.96 -16.26
N TRP A 176 -13.90 -22.88 -15.89
CA TRP A 176 -13.91 -21.65 -16.69
C TRP A 176 -12.53 -21.02 -16.75
N ALA A 177 -11.82 -20.97 -15.62
CA ALA A 177 -10.49 -20.39 -15.52
C ALA A 177 -9.46 -21.14 -16.34
N VAL A 178 -9.42 -22.48 -16.23
CA VAL A 178 -8.49 -23.33 -16.99
C VAL A 178 -8.63 -23.10 -18.50
N ARG A 179 -9.84 -22.86 -19.00
CA ARG A 179 -10.08 -22.63 -20.44
C ARG A 179 -9.73 -21.23 -20.94
N ARG A 180 -9.58 -20.25 -20.05
CA ARG A 180 -9.49 -18.82 -20.43
C ARG A 180 -8.25 -18.11 -19.93
N GLN A 181 -7.61 -18.64 -18.90
CA GLN A 181 -6.39 -18.04 -18.38
C GLN A 181 -5.32 -18.04 -19.48
N PRO A 182 -4.55 -16.94 -19.61
CA PRO A 182 -3.40 -16.91 -20.49
C PRO A 182 -2.39 -18.02 -20.16
N GLU A 183 -1.64 -18.45 -21.18
CA GLU A 183 -0.60 -19.49 -21.05
C GLU A 183 0.69 -18.93 -20.42
N SER A 184 1.04 -17.68 -20.74
CA SER A 184 2.21 -17.01 -20.17
C SER A 184 1.99 -16.68 -18.69
N GLY A 185 2.97 -16.97 -17.84
CA GLY A 185 2.88 -16.72 -16.40
C GLY A 185 2.64 -15.25 -16.03
N GLU A 186 3.34 -14.31 -16.69
CA GLU A 186 3.14 -12.87 -16.45
C GLU A 186 1.76 -12.39 -16.93
N GLU A 187 1.31 -12.85 -18.10
CA GLU A 187 -0.01 -12.48 -18.61
C GLU A 187 -1.12 -13.09 -17.76
N GLN A 188 -0.93 -14.31 -17.28
CA GLN A 188 -1.83 -14.98 -16.34
C GLN A 188 -1.91 -14.20 -15.02
N ALA A 189 -0.77 -13.75 -14.48
CA ALA A 189 -0.73 -12.91 -13.30
C ALA A 189 -1.50 -11.59 -13.52
N ARG A 190 -1.28 -10.90 -14.65
CA ARG A 190 -2.04 -9.70 -15.03
C ARG A 190 -3.54 -9.96 -15.11
N TRP A 191 -3.92 -11.10 -15.69
CA TRP A 191 -5.32 -11.49 -15.87
C TRP A 191 -6.03 -11.72 -14.53
N TRP A 192 -5.40 -12.44 -13.60
CA TRP A 192 -5.96 -12.68 -12.28
C TRP A 192 -6.13 -11.38 -11.47
N TRP A 193 -5.11 -10.52 -11.49
CA TRP A 193 -5.21 -9.21 -10.86
C TRP A 193 -6.34 -8.37 -11.46
N PHE A 194 -6.45 -8.36 -12.79
CA PHE A 194 -7.49 -7.65 -13.52
C PHE A 194 -8.89 -8.10 -13.10
N LEU A 195 -9.12 -9.41 -13.00
CA LEU A 195 -10.40 -9.97 -12.52
C LEU A 195 -10.68 -9.57 -11.06
N LEU A 196 -9.67 -9.64 -10.18
CA LEU A 196 -9.82 -9.22 -8.78
C LEU A 196 -10.21 -7.73 -8.68
N VAL A 197 -9.55 -6.85 -9.43
CA VAL A 197 -9.87 -5.41 -9.46
C VAL A 197 -11.28 -5.17 -9.98
N ALA A 198 -11.69 -5.84 -11.06
CA ALA A 198 -13.04 -5.74 -11.60
C ALA A 198 -14.10 -6.22 -10.59
N CYS A 199 -13.81 -7.29 -9.83
CA CYS A 199 -14.66 -7.79 -8.77
C CYS A 199 -14.79 -6.81 -7.59
N ARG A 200 -13.67 -6.26 -7.11
CA ARG A 200 -13.64 -5.31 -5.98
C ARG A 200 -14.48 -4.06 -6.23
N GLN A 201 -14.54 -3.59 -7.48
CA GLN A 201 -15.38 -2.44 -7.86
C GLN A 201 -16.89 -2.71 -7.76
N ARG A 202 -17.29 -3.98 -7.56
CA ARG A 202 -18.69 -4.42 -7.49
C ARG A 202 -19.13 -4.93 -6.15
N ILE A 203 -18.20 -5.17 -5.22
CA ILE A 203 -18.55 -5.57 -3.85
C ILE A 203 -19.36 -4.44 -3.23
N PRO A 204 -20.63 -4.67 -2.84
CA PRO A 204 -21.44 -3.66 -2.17
C PRO A 204 -20.76 -3.15 -0.90
N ARG A 205 -20.84 -1.84 -0.65
CA ARG A 205 -20.37 -1.25 0.61
C ARG A 205 -21.31 -1.64 1.76
N GLY A 206 -20.75 -1.84 2.96
CA GLY A 206 -21.51 -2.24 4.15
C GLY A 206 -21.71 -3.75 4.30
N SER A 207 -22.50 -4.16 5.29
CA SER A 207 -22.89 -5.55 5.56
C SER A 207 -24.31 -5.81 5.07
N GLY A 208 -24.48 -6.68 4.07
CA GLY A 208 -25.80 -7.05 3.54
C GLY A 208 -25.74 -8.40 2.84
N GLU A 209 -26.88 -9.05 2.65
CA GLU A 209 -26.98 -10.40 2.04
C GLU A 209 -26.34 -10.45 0.65
N GLU A 210 -26.51 -9.38 -0.14
CA GLU A 210 -25.91 -9.26 -1.47
C GLU A 210 -24.37 -9.25 -1.46
N ARG A 211 -23.74 -8.87 -0.35
CA ARG A 211 -22.28 -8.84 -0.24
C ARG A 211 -21.69 -10.25 -0.18
N GLY A 212 -22.41 -11.23 0.38
CA GLY A 212 -21.92 -12.59 0.60
C GLY A 212 -21.36 -13.23 -0.66
N PRO A 213 -22.15 -13.35 -1.75
CA PRO A 213 -21.69 -13.94 -3.01
C PRO A 213 -20.47 -13.22 -3.61
N TRP A 214 -20.43 -11.88 -3.52
CA TRP A 214 -19.33 -11.08 -4.05
C TRP A 214 -18.05 -11.23 -3.21
N ALA A 215 -18.18 -11.35 -1.89
CA ALA A 215 -17.06 -11.60 -0.99
C ALA A 215 -16.48 -13.00 -1.22
N GLU A 216 -17.32 -14.01 -1.46
CA GLU A 216 -16.88 -15.36 -1.80
C GLU A 216 -16.10 -15.39 -3.12
N LEU A 217 -16.61 -14.74 -4.17
CA LEU A 217 -15.90 -14.63 -5.45
C LEU A 217 -14.57 -13.89 -5.29
N ALA A 218 -14.57 -12.78 -4.55
CA ALA A 218 -13.35 -12.02 -4.30
C ALA A 218 -12.31 -12.84 -3.53
N LEU A 219 -12.73 -13.62 -2.52
CA LEU A 219 -11.84 -14.51 -1.77
C LEU A 219 -11.22 -15.57 -2.68
N TRP A 220 -12.01 -16.17 -3.57
CA TRP A 220 -11.51 -17.10 -4.58
C TRP A 220 -10.49 -16.43 -5.51
N LEU A 221 -10.78 -15.22 -6.02
CA LEU A 221 -9.86 -14.45 -6.88
C LEU A 221 -8.57 -14.04 -6.17
N VAL A 222 -8.62 -13.67 -4.88
CA VAL A 222 -7.43 -13.37 -4.09
C VAL A 222 -6.52 -14.59 -3.99
N ARG A 223 -7.08 -15.77 -3.71
CA ARG A 223 -6.30 -17.03 -3.66
C ARG A 223 -5.70 -17.41 -5.02
N LYS A 224 -6.40 -17.10 -6.11
CA LYS A 224 -5.86 -17.25 -7.48
C LYS A 224 -4.71 -16.30 -7.75
N CYS A 225 -4.82 -15.05 -7.32
CA CYS A 225 -3.73 -14.09 -7.38
C CYS A 225 -2.50 -14.57 -6.58
N GLU A 226 -2.69 -15.12 -5.38
CA GLU A 226 -1.61 -15.71 -4.59
C GLU A 226 -0.92 -16.87 -5.32
N THR A 227 -1.72 -17.80 -5.84
CA THR A 227 -1.21 -18.97 -6.59
C THR A 227 -0.45 -18.57 -7.85
N ALA A 228 -0.91 -17.51 -8.54
CA ALA A 228 -0.27 -16.98 -9.74
C ALA A 228 0.97 -16.10 -9.43
N GLY A 229 1.37 -15.96 -8.15
CA GLY A 229 2.48 -15.11 -7.74
C GLY A 229 2.19 -13.61 -7.90
N VAL A 230 0.94 -13.24 -8.17
CA VAL A 230 0.51 -11.85 -8.24
C VAL A 230 0.60 -11.23 -6.87
N LEU A 231 0.11 -11.90 -5.83
CA LEU A 231 0.14 -11.48 -4.44
C LEU A 231 1.04 -12.43 -3.65
N ASP A 232 1.85 -11.89 -2.73
CA ASP A 232 2.45 -12.73 -1.71
C ASP A 232 1.49 -12.98 -0.53
N ARG A 233 1.90 -13.82 0.42
CA ARG A 233 1.07 -14.18 1.59
C ARG A 233 0.69 -12.96 2.44
N THR A 234 1.57 -11.99 2.59
CA THR A 234 1.29 -10.76 3.34
C THR A 234 0.22 -9.95 2.60
N GLU A 235 0.37 -9.77 1.30
CA GLU A 235 -0.57 -8.98 0.50
C GLU A 235 -1.93 -9.66 0.37
N THR A 236 -1.96 -10.98 0.25
CA THR A 236 -3.18 -11.78 0.31
C THR A 236 -3.94 -11.54 1.62
N ALA A 237 -3.25 -11.59 2.76
CA ALA A 237 -3.87 -11.35 4.05
C ALA A 237 -4.42 -9.92 4.15
N LEU A 238 -3.69 -8.92 3.64
CA LEU A 238 -4.14 -7.54 3.58
C LEU A 238 -5.36 -7.36 2.67
N GLN A 239 -5.40 -8.00 1.49
CA GLN A 239 -6.56 -7.92 0.58
C GLN A 239 -7.83 -8.48 1.23
N ILE A 240 -7.72 -9.62 1.92
CA ILE A 240 -8.86 -10.21 2.62
C ILE A 240 -9.32 -9.32 3.78
N ALA A 241 -8.40 -8.70 4.51
CA ALA A 241 -8.73 -7.78 5.60
C ALA A 241 -9.39 -6.49 5.10
N ASP A 242 -8.81 -5.83 4.09
CA ASP A 242 -9.32 -4.58 3.52
C ASP A 242 -10.77 -4.72 3.04
N TYR A 243 -11.11 -5.88 2.48
CA TYR A 243 -12.45 -6.17 1.98
C TYR A 243 -13.31 -7.02 2.92
N SER A 244 -12.83 -7.33 4.13
CA SER A 244 -13.49 -8.23 5.10
C SER A 244 -14.10 -9.46 4.39
N LEU A 245 -13.25 -10.21 3.68
CA LEU A 245 -13.67 -11.37 2.87
C LEU A 245 -13.86 -12.64 3.72
N LEU A 246 -13.43 -12.61 4.97
CA LEU A 246 -13.59 -13.69 5.96
C LEU A 246 -14.18 -13.13 7.25
N PRO A 247 -14.73 -13.98 8.14
CA PRO A 247 -15.09 -13.59 9.50
C PRO A 247 -13.93 -12.89 10.22
N PRO A 248 -14.20 -11.95 11.16
CA PRO A 248 -13.16 -11.18 11.84
C PRO A 248 -12.05 -12.02 12.46
N ASP A 249 -12.37 -13.02 13.28
CA ASP A 249 -11.35 -13.84 13.96
C ASP A 249 -10.53 -14.71 12.99
N GLU A 250 -11.13 -15.17 11.89
CA GLU A 250 -10.41 -15.89 10.84
C GLU A 250 -9.44 -14.96 10.09
N THR A 251 -9.88 -13.74 9.80
CA THR A 251 -9.04 -12.71 9.18
C THR A 251 -7.88 -12.32 10.10
N VAL A 252 -8.14 -12.13 11.40
CA VAL A 252 -7.09 -11.82 12.39
C VAL A 252 -6.05 -12.93 12.44
N ARG A 253 -6.47 -14.20 12.54
CA ARG A 253 -5.56 -15.34 12.54
C ARG A 253 -4.68 -15.36 11.29
N MET A 254 -5.29 -15.18 10.12
CA MET A 254 -4.56 -15.15 8.87
C MET A 254 -3.58 -13.96 8.77
N CYS A 255 -3.95 -12.78 9.28
CA CYS A 255 -3.03 -11.65 9.37
C CYS A 255 -1.83 -11.96 10.27
N LEU A 256 -2.05 -12.54 11.46
CA LEU A 256 -0.99 -12.93 12.39
C LEU A 256 -0.08 -14.01 11.79
N ASP A 257 -0.66 -15.03 11.15
CA ASP A 257 0.09 -16.12 10.49
C ASP A 257 0.91 -15.63 9.28
N ALA A 258 0.54 -14.49 8.70
CA ALA A 258 1.26 -13.87 7.59
C ALA A 258 2.37 -12.91 8.04
N ILE A 259 2.51 -12.63 9.35
CA ILE A 259 3.57 -11.78 9.86
C ILE A 259 4.91 -12.52 9.69
N PRO A 260 5.88 -11.94 8.94
CA PRO A 260 7.08 -12.68 8.53
C PRO A 260 8.18 -12.72 9.60
N VAL A 261 7.90 -12.29 10.83
CA VAL A 261 8.88 -12.10 11.91
C VAL A 261 8.19 -12.13 13.27
N SER A 262 8.89 -12.60 14.31
CA SER A 262 8.36 -12.58 15.68
C SER A 262 8.47 -11.19 16.33
N ARG A 263 7.68 -10.94 17.38
CA ARG A 263 7.78 -9.70 18.17
C ARG A 263 9.15 -9.49 18.82
N ALA A 264 9.89 -10.58 19.09
CA ALA A 264 11.20 -10.51 19.73
C ALA A 264 12.33 -10.15 18.74
N GLU A 265 12.13 -10.43 17.45
CA GLU A 265 13.15 -10.27 16.41
C GLU A 265 12.86 -9.12 15.44
N VAL A 266 11.66 -8.53 15.50
CA VAL A 266 11.23 -7.49 14.57
C VAL A 266 12.12 -6.25 14.68
N ALA A 267 12.63 -5.79 13.55
CA ALA A 267 13.38 -4.54 13.46
C ALA A 267 12.51 -3.37 13.95
N THR A 268 13.10 -2.49 14.75
CA THR A 268 12.46 -1.26 15.21
C THR A 268 13.33 -0.06 14.87
N ARG A 269 12.70 1.11 14.75
CA ARG A 269 13.34 2.39 14.43
C ARG A 269 14.47 2.75 15.39
N ASP A 270 14.34 2.33 16.65
CA ASP A 270 15.34 2.55 17.68
C ASP A 270 16.47 1.50 17.70
N ALA A 271 16.23 0.31 17.14
CA ALA A 271 17.22 -0.77 17.15
C ALA A 271 18.08 -0.84 15.88
N ILE A 272 17.58 -0.36 14.73
CA ILE A 272 18.21 -0.58 13.43
C ILE A 272 18.18 0.70 12.59
N ALA A 273 19.34 1.09 12.06
CA ALA A 273 19.45 2.19 11.10
C ALA A 273 18.91 1.81 9.71
N TYR A 274 18.33 2.77 9.01
CA TYR A 274 17.82 2.58 7.65
C TYR A 274 18.96 2.48 6.62
N THR A 275 19.50 1.27 6.44
CA THR A 275 20.61 1.00 5.51
C THR A 275 20.24 -0.13 4.56
N ARG A 276 20.98 -0.23 3.45
CA ARG A 276 20.82 -1.31 2.47
C ARG A 276 21.03 -2.69 3.11
N GLU A 277 21.95 -2.81 4.05
CA GLU A 277 22.25 -4.05 4.78
C GLU A 277 21.04 -4.53 5.58
N HIS A 278 20.23 -3.60 6.10
CA HIS A 278 19.08 -3.89 6.94
C HIS A 278 17.74 -3.94 6.20
N ILE A 279 17.73 -3.73 4.88
CA ILE A 279 16.49 -3.52 4.11
C ILE A 279 15.51 -4.70 4.23
N THR A 280 16.01 -5.92 4.26
CA THR A 280 15.19 -7.12 4.45
C THR A 280 14.49 -7.12 5.81
N ALA A 281 15.20 -6.75 6.88
CA ALA A 281 14.63 -6.69 8.23
C ALA A 281 13.62 -5.54 8.37
N ILE A 282 13.93 -4.39 7.75
CA ILE A 282 13.03 -3.23 7.65
C ILE A 282 11.73 -3.60 6.93
N ASN A 283 11.83 -4.27 5.77
CA ASN A 283 10.65 -4.71 5.01
C ASN A 283 9.80 -5.70 5.80
N ARG A 284 10.40 -6.62 6.57
CA ARG A 284 9.67 -7.51 7.48
C ARG A 284 8.94 -6.74 8.59
N SER A 285 9.58 -5.70 9.15
CA SER A 285 8.97 -4.82 10.15
C SER A 285 7.76 -4.05 9.60
N ARG A 286 7.89 -3.45 8.42
CA ARG A 286 6.77 -2.79 7.71
C ARG A 286 5.60 -3.73 7.44
N ARG A 287 5.90 -4.95 6.98
CA ARG A 287 4.88 -5.99 6.76
C ARG A 287 4.18 -6.38 8.06
N ALA A 288 4.93 -6.55 9.16
CA ALA A 288 4.36 -6.80 10.48
C ALA A 288 3.46 -5.65 10.96
N LYS A 289 3.88 -4.39 10.73
CA LYS A 289 3.09 -3.20 11.04
C LYS A 289 1.77 -3.18 10.26
N ALA A 290 1.82 -3.36 8.95
CA ALA A 290 0.63 -3.39 8.10
C ALA A 290 -0.36 -4.49 8.51
N LEU A 291 0.13 -5.72 8.73
CA LEU A 291 -0.70 -6.86 9.11
C LEU A 291 -1.30 -6.72 10.52
N SER A 292 -0.54 -6.24 11.49
CA SER A 292 -1.05 -6.01 12.85
C SER A 292 -2.09 -4.90 12.90
N MET A 293 -1.92 -3.84 12.10
CA MET A 293 -2.94 -2.80 11.94
C MET A 293 -4.21 -3.34 11.29
N ALA A 294 -4.07 -4.13 10.21
CA ALA A 294 -5.21 -4.76 9.55
C ALA A 294 -5.96 -5.72 10.50
N ALA A 295 -5.24 -6.52 11.29
CA ALA A 295 -5.82 -7.37 12.32
C ALA A 295 -6.56 -6.56 13.41
N GLY A 296 -5.98 -5.45 13.87
CA GLY A 296 -6.59 -4.57 14.86
C GLY A 296 -7.91 -3.94 14.37
N GLU A 297 -8.00 -3.60 13.09
CA GLU A 297 -9.25 -3.15 12.47
C GLU A 297 -10.32 -4.26 12.50
N GLN A 298 -9.96 -5.52 12.20
CA GLN A 298 -10.93 -6.62 12.23
C GLN A 298 -11.44 -6.92 13.64
N LEU A 299 -10.59 -6.80 14.67
CA LEU A 299 -11.05 -6.96 16.06
C LEU A 299 -12.14 -5.94 16.42
N ARG A 300 -12.03 -4.70 15.93
CA ARG A 300 -13.06 -3.66 16.11
C ARG A 300 -14.37 -3.99 15.38
N ARG A 301 -14.30 -4.74 14.28
CA ARG A 301 -15.48 -5.20 13.52
C ARG A 301 -16.18 -6.42 14.12
N GLY A 302 -15.77 -6.86 15.32
CA GLY A 302 -16.47 -7.91 16.07
C GLY A 302 -15.67 -9.19 16.26
N GLY A 303 -14.34 -9.14 16.27
CA GLY A 303 -13.53 -10.29 16.69
C GLY A 303 -13.72 -10.60 18.18
N GLN A 304 -14.00 -11.87 18.51
CA GLN A 304 -14.39 -12.31 19.85
C GLN A 304 -13.32 -13.14 20.55
N ASP A 305 -12.38 -13.73 19.80
CA ASP A 305 -11.30 -14.55 20.35
C ASP A 305 -10.33 -13.71 21.20
N LEU A 306 -10.33 -13.97 22.51
CA LEU A 306 -9.53 -13.24 23.49
C LEU A 306 -8.03 -13.47 23.31
N ALA A 307 -7.62 -14.65 22.85
CA ALA A 307 -6.20 -14.96 22.62
C ALA A 307 -5.67 -14.19 21.41
N LEU A 308 -6.45 -14.18 20.32
CA LEU A 308 -6.12 -13.36 19.14
C LEU A 308 -6.08 -11.87 19.49
N ARG A 309 -7.03 -11.37 20.29
CA ARG A 309 -7.04 -9.98 20.76
C ARG A 309 -5.76 -9.63 21.52
N ALA A 310 -5.37 -10.45 22.49
CA ALA A 310 -4.16 -10.21 23.28
C ALA A 310 -2.89 -10.16 22.42
N GLU A 311 -2.78 -11.03 21.41
CA GLU A 311 -1.63 -11.04 20.50
C GLU A 311 -1.59 -9.79 19.61
N VAL A 312 -2.73 -9.41 19.02
CA VAL A 312 -2.81 -8.19 18.19
C VAL A 312 -2.51 -6.94 19.02
N GLU A 313 -3.05 -6.82 20.23
CA GLU A 313 -2.73 -5.71 21.13
C GLU A 313 -1.23 -5.63 21.45
N ALA A 314 -0.58 -6.78 21.59
CA ALA A 314 0.86 -6.82 21.83
C ALA A 314 1.67 -6.32 20.61
N TRP A 315 1.24 -6.62 19.39
CA TRP A 315 1.80 -6.03 18.18
C TRP A 315 1.50 -4.53 18.06
N LEU A 316 0.27 -4.11 18.35
CA LEU A 316 -0.13 -2.70 18.26
C LEU A 316 0.63 -1.81 19.25
N ARG A 317 1.05 -2.34 20.41
CA ARG A 317 1.97 -1.65 21.34
C ARG A 317 3.35 -1.37 20.74
N LEU A 318 3.80 -2.15 19.76
CA LEU A 318 5.06 -1.92 19.05
C LEU A 318 4.90 -1.00 17.83
N ARG A 319 3.67 -0.71 17.38
CA ARG A 319 3.36 -0.06 16.10
C ARG A 319 4.18 1.19 15.81
N THR A 320 4.34 2.08 16.79
CA THR A 320 5.07 3.35 16.62
C THR A 320 6.58 3.18 16.48
N ARG A 321 7.11 2.04 16.93
CA ARG A 321 8.51 1.66 16.81
C ARG A 321 8.80 0.83 15.58
N LEU A 322 7.79 0.22 14.96
CA LEU A 322 7.94 -0.52 13.71
C LEU A 322 8.27 0.43 12.55
N MET A 323 9.00 -0.09 11.56
CA MET A 323 9.44 0.63 10.36
C MET A 323 8.28 0.94 9.40
#